data_AF-A0AAX1MEC2-F1
#
_entry.id   AF-A0AAX1MEC2-F1
#
_cell.length_a   1.000
_cell.length_b   1.000
_cell.length_c   1.000
_cell.angle_alpha   90.00
_cell.angle_beta   90.00
_cell.angle_gamma   90.00
#
_symmetry.space_group_name_H-M   'P 1'
#
loop_
_entity.id
_entity.type
_entity.pdbx_description
1 polymer ?
#
loop_
_entity_poly.entity_id
_entity_poly.type
_entity_poly.pdbx_seq_one_letter_code
_entity_poly.pdbx_strand_id
1 'polypeptide(L)'
;MTKKFTKQLDALETLSSLDFINQTTQVSLLTQQPIYQQILPINYGRNLDYYFKAGMKIQSSKNMRIFTPQPTDAQFRPNLYLTKAGQMIFPVICDCGQNPLILEKIPNIKINPMIAVLAQTIWNHNLPFLPVNDHIQYESIINHFLSDFKVRITTRDFQTQFKSWNTKFTYVNNQYDRFMDVIASETDLFEVHSLVIQRKKVNGLYPQFGDEHFIDQLAKEILIDKAKPIIKRVWQNRKNNDVLGILSKREMNIFGSETLRLIFFVQKKSSDWQDFRESNLYTDLQPFFIDDAANCVALGMISSMNAGVFPLYQSQEHNYYDHNQLYVGERLKVLKAQIVGSDFWIRIDDHNPTVRIEHKLY
;
A
#
# COMPACT_ATOMS: atom_id res chain seq x y z
N MET A 1 -19.55 1.66 25.81
CA MET A 1 -19.04 0.35 25.33
C MET A 1 -18.15 0.57 24.12
N THR A 2 -16.84 0.62 24.31
CA THR A 2 -15.85 0.68 23.22
C THR A 2 -15.85 -0.67 22.50
N LYS A 3 -16.40 -0.72 21.29
CA LYS A 3 -16.16 -1.87 20.39
C LYS A 3 -14.64 -2.00 20.28
N LYS A 4 -14.07 -3.11 20.77
CA LYS A 4 -12.67 -3.47 20.50
C LYS A 4 -12.52 -3.43 18.97
N PHE A 5 -11.65 -2.57 18.47
CA PHE A 5 -11.30 -2.57 17.05
C PHE A 5 -10.72 -3.94 16.72
N THR A 6 -11.45 -4.73 15.93
CA THR A 6 -10.99 -6.00 15.38
C THR A 6 -9.89 -5.69 14.37
N LYS A 7 -8.77 -6.39 14.46
CA LYS A 7 -7.66 -6.28 13.51
C LYS A 7 -8.21 -6.60 12.11
N GLN A 8 -8.15 -5.65 11.18
CA GLN A 8 -8.79 -5.78 9.86
C GLN A 8 -7.98 -6.62 8.86
N LEU A 9 -6.68 -6.80 9.11
CA LEU A 9 -5.76 -7.61 8.31
C LEU A 9 -5.02 -8.58 9.23
N ASP A 10 -4.82 -9.82 8.80
CA ASP A 10 -3.94 -10.74 9.52
C ASP A 10 -2.45 -10.37 9.36
N ALA A 11 -1.53 -11.16 9.94
CA ALA A 11 -0.10 -10.85 9.88
C ALA A 11 0.48 -10.94 8.47
N LEU A 12 0.05 -11.93 7.68
CA LEU A 12 0.50 -12.13 6.30
C LEU A 12 -0.04 -11.01 5.42
N GLU A 13 -1.34 -10.71 5.54
CA GLU A 13 -1.96 -9.63 4.76
C GLU A 13 -1.36 -8.27 5.10
N THR A 14 -1.06 -8.02 6.38
CA THR A 14 -0.35 -6.81 6.81
C THR A 14 1.01 -6.69 6.13
N LEU A 15 1.83 -7.75 6.18
CA LEU A 15 3.17 -7.72 5.59
C LEU A 15 3.12 -7.53 4.06
N SER A 16 2.30 -8.32 3.38
CA SER A 16 2.20 -8.29 1.91
C SER A 16 1.64 -6.99 1.38
N SER A 17 0.65 -6.38 2.06
CA SER A 17 0.11 -5.08 1.66
C SER A 17 1.13 -3.94 1.81
N LEU A 18 1.96 -3.98 2.84
CA LEU A 18 3.02 -2.97 3.07
C LEU A 18 4.21 -3.15 2.12
N ASP A 19 4.56 -4.39 1.80
CA ASP A 19 5.57 -4.69 0.77
C ASP A 19 5.13 -4.21 -0.61
N PHE A 20 3.86 -4.43 -0.93
CA PHE A 20 3.26 -3.93 -2.16
C PHE A 20 3.28 -2.39 -2.23
N ILE A 21 3.00 -1.71 -1.12
CA ILE A 21 3.12 -0.24 -1.04
C ILE A 21 4.55 0.19 -1.31
N ASN A 22 5.54 -0.45 -0.67
CA ASN A 22 6.95 -0.10 -0.86
C ASN A 22 7.39 -0.27 -2.32
N GLN A 23 6.92 -1.34 -2.97
CA GLN A 23 7.21 -1.62 -4.38
C GLN A 23 6.57 -0.60 -5.33
N THR A 24 5.26 -0.34 -5.17
CA THR A 24 4.50 0.54 -6.08
C THR A 24 4.84 2.01 -5.90
N THR A 25 5.12 2.43 -4.67
CA THR A 25 5.55 3.80 -4.38
C THR A 25 7.00 4.06 -4.74
N GLN A 26 7.82 3.02 -4.87
CA GLN A 26 9.26 3.10 -5.14
C GLN A 26 10.03 3.96 -4.11
N VAL A 27 9.54 4.04 -2.87
CA VAL A 27 10.14 4.86 -1.79
C VAL A 27 11.57 4.48 -1.45
N SER A 28 11.97 3.23 -1.72
CA SER A 28 13.35 2.76 -1.55
C SER A 28 14.34 3.39 -2.54
N LEU A 29 13.87 4.06 -3.61
CA LEU A 29 14.75 4.78 -4.53
C LEU A 29 15.29 6.10 -3.93
N LEU A 30 14.61 6.69 -2.95
CA LEU A 30 15.11 7.88 -2.25
C LEU A 30 16.36 7.63 -1.41
N THR A 31 16.66 6.37 -1.09
CA THR A 31 17.84 5.98 -0.32
C THR A 31 19.06 5.64 -1.18
N GLN A 32 18.97 5.69 -2.51
CA GLN A 32 20.11 5.48 -3.42
C GLN A 32 21.04 6.70 -3.50
N GLN A 33 21.41 7.26 -2.34
CA GLN A 33 22.76 7.80 -2.23
C GLN A 33 23.74 6.61 -2.16
N PRO A 34 24.98 6.73 -2.68
CA PRO A 34 25.93 5.62 -2.69
C PRO A 34 26.42 5.35 -1.26
N ILE A 35 25.62 4.62 -0.49
CA ILE A 35 26.00 4.14 0.84
C ILE A 35 26.59 2.75 0.64
N TYR A 36 27.92 2.71 0.62
CA TYR A 36 28.68 1.48 0.80
C TYR A 36 28.38 0.93 2.20
N GLN A 37 27.34 0.10 2.35
CA GLN A 37 27.22 -0.94 3.38
C GLN A 37 25.90 -1.71 3.18
N GLN A 38 25.99 -3.04 3.27
CA GLN A 38 24.91 -4.01 3.12
C GLN A 38 23.86 -3.92 4.24
N ILE A 39 23.17 -2.79 4.37
CA ILE A 39 21.94 -2.70 5.15
C ILE A 39 20.81 -2.98 4.15
N LEU A 40 20.01 -4.02 4.41
CA LEU A 40 18.80 -4.33 3.63
C LEU A 40 18.05 -3.03 3.32
N PRO A 41 17.57 -2.81 2.08
CA PRO A 41 16.87 -1.60 1.72
C PRO A 41 15.73 -1.37 2.71
N ILE A 42 15.72 -0.20 3.36
CA ILE A 42 14.71 0.17 4.35
C ILE A 42 13.34 0.08 3.68
N ASN A 43 12.46 -0.78 4.19
CA ASN A 43 11.09 -0.89 3.73
C ASN A 43 10.23 0.09 4.52
N TYR A 44 10.15 1.32 4.03
CA TYR A 44 9.37 2.40 4.65
C TYR A 44 7.88 2.09 4.71
N GLY A 45 7.38 1.26 3.79
CA GLY A 45 6.01 0.74 3.83
C GLY A 45 5.74 -0.02 5.12
N ARG A 46 6.59 -1.01 5.47
CA ARG A 46 6.44 -1.81 6.70
C ARG A 46 6.36 -0.97 7.96
N ASN A 47 6.99 0.21 7.99
CA ASN A 47 6.98 1.07 9.16
C ASN A 47 5.57 1.62 9.47
N LEU A 48 4.66 1.75 8.49
CA LEU A 48 3.29 2.21 8.70
C LEU A 48 2.52 1.37 9.74
N ASP A 49 2.78 0.06 9.81
CA ASP A 49 2.19 -0.82 10.83
C ASP A 49 2.66 -0.45 12.25
N TYR A 50 3.92 -0.02 12.41
CA TYR A 50 4.43 0.45 13.69
C TYR A 50 3.74 1.74 14.13
N TYR A 51 3.50 2.70 13.22
CA TYR A 51 2.71 3.91 13.55
C TYR A 51 1.30 3.53 13.98
N PHE A 52 0.63 2.66 13.21
CA PHE A 52 -0.73 2.26 13.53
C PHE A 52 -0.81 1.58 14.89
N LYS A 53 0.08 0.61 15.16
CA LYS A 53 0.18 -0.07 16.47
C LYS A 53 0.50 0.90 17.60
N ALA A 54 1.41 1.86 17.39
CA ALA A 54 1.72 2.89 18.36
C ALA A 54 0.50 3.76 18.69
N GLY A 55 -0.21 4.26 17.67
CA GLY A 55 -1.45 5.03 17.84
C GLY A 55 -2.52 4.26 18.62
N MET A 56 -2.76 3.01 18.25
CA MET A 56 -3.71 2.12 18.94
C MET A 56 -3.29 1.83 20.40
N LYS A 57 -1.99 1.70 20.66
CA LYS A 57 -1.48 1.52 22.03
C LYS A 57 -1.69 2.77 22.87
N ILE A 58 -1.36 3.94 22.35
CA ILE A 58 -1.55 5.21 23.06
C ILE A 58 -3.03 5.40 23.38
N GLN A 59 -3.92 5.13 22.41
CA GLN A 59 -5.37 5.23 22.58
C GLN A 59 -5.89 4.30 23.69
N SER A 60 -5.46 3.04 23.70
CA SER A 60 -5.98 2.03 24.64
C SER A 60 -5.40 2.14 26.05
N SER A 61 -4.26 2.80 26.23
CA SER A 61 -3.55 2.87 27.51
C SER A 61 -4.04 4.05 28.35
N LYS A 62 -4.53 3.80 29.57
CA LYS A 62 -4.95 4.87 30.50
C LYS A 62 -3.75 5.73 30.94
N ASN A 63 -2.76 5.08 31.55
CA ASN A 63 -1.51 5.69 31.99
C ASN A 63 -0.37 5.04 31.22
N MET A 64 0.36 5.81 30.43
CA MET A 64 1.48 5.30 29.65
C MET A 64 2.69 6.19 29.88
N ARG A 65 3.83 5.57 30.19
CA ARG A 65 5.13 6.23 30.28
C ARG A 65 6.05 5.61 29.24
N ILE A 66 6.74 6.45 28.48
CA ILE A 66 7.73 6.02 27.49
C ILE A 66 9.07 5.74 28.17
N PHE A 67 9.36 6.46 29.25
CA PHE A 67 10.58 6.30 30.03
C PHE A 67 10.31 5.82 31.46
N THR A 68 11.32 5.18 32.03
CA THR A 68 11.43 4.96 33.47
C THR A 68 12.79 5.48 33.94
N PRO A 69 12.85 6.19 35.06
CA PRO A 69 14.13 6.50 35.71
C PRO A 69 14.74 5.22 36.29
N GLN A 70 16.06 5.11 36.23
CA GLN A 70 16.88 4.11 36.93
C GLN A 70 18.02 4.80 37.69
N PRO A 71 18.73 4.10 38.59
CA PRO A 71 19.83 4.68 39.37
C PRO A 71 20.78 5.50 38.51
N THR A 72 21.15 6.64 39.08
CA THR A 72 21.86 7.72 38.42
C THR A 72 23.23 7.32 37.92
N ASP A 73 23.71 8.00 36.88
CA ASP A 73 25.12 7.93 36.49
C ASP A 73 26.05 8.46 37.62
N ALA A 74 27.37 8.39 37.39
CA ALA A 74 28.38 8.87 38.35
C ALA A 74 28.26 10.37 38.68
N GLN A 75 27.41 11.12 37.96
CA GLN A 75 27.14 12.55 38.13
C GLN A 75 25.76 12.80 38.75
N PHE A 76 25.12 11.77 39.31
CA PHE A 76 23.78 11.81 39.91
C PHE A 76 22.67 12.23 38.92
N ARG A 77 22.85 12.01 37.61
CA ARG A 77 21.82 12.25 36.60
C ARG A 77 21.02 10.97 36.32
N PRO A 78 19.68 10.99 36.38
CA PRO A 78 18.86 9.83 36.03
C PRO A 78 19.06 9.42 34.57
N ASN A 79 19.43 8.17 34.34
CA ASN A 79 19.37 7.59 33.00
C ASN A 79 17.90 7.29 32.64
N LEU A 80 17.43 7.76 31.49
CA LEU A 80 16.13 7.36 30.95
C LEU A 80 16.24 6.02 30.25
N TYR A 81 15.54 5.01 30.75
CA TYR A 81 15.37 3.75 30.04
C TYR A 81 14.00 3.69 29.40
N LEU A 82 13.94 3.20 28.16
CA LEU A 82 12.67 2.97 27.48
C LEU A 82 11.89 1.87 28.19
N THR A 83 10.63 2.14 28.52
CA THR A 83 9.69 1.10 28.92
C THR A 83 9.35 0.19 27.73
N LYS A 84 8.63 -0.92 27.93
CA LYS A 84 8.09 -1.71 26.80
C LYS A 84 7.24 -0.88 25.83
N ALA A 85 6.51 0.11 26.34
CA ALA A 85 5.76 1.04 25.49
C ALA A 85 6.71 2.00 24.77
N GLY A 86 7.75 2.48 25.45
CA GLY A 86 8.76 3.32 24.85
C GLY A 86 9.56 2.64 23.75
N GLN A 87 9.94 1.37 23.92
CA GLN A 87 10.62 0.58 22.88
C GLN A 87 9.80 0.46 21.59
N MET A 88 8.47 0.55 21.67
CA MET A 88 7.59 0.52 20.51
C MET A 88 7.33 1.91 19.91
N ILE A 89 7.19 2.94 20.74
CA ILE A 89 6.78 4.28 20.29
C ILE A 89 7.99 5.14 19.89
N PHE A 90 9.11 5.01 20.58
CA PHE A 90 10.30 5.83 20.33
C PHE A 90 10.86 5.63 18.91
N PRO A 91 10.97 4.39 18.36
CA PRO A 91 11.37 4.21 16.96
C PRO A 91 10.41 4.89 15.97
N VAL A 92 9.11 4.93 16.26
CA VAL A 92 8.11 5.63 15.44
C VAL A 92 8.34 7.14 15.44
N ILE A 93 8.70 7.71 16.60
CA ILE A 93 9.06 9.13 16.72
C ILE A 93 10.29 9.44 15.85
N CYS A 94 11.32 8.61 15.92
CA CYS A 94 12.54 8.79 15.11
C CYS A 94 12.27 8.64 13.61
N ASP A 95 11.54 7.59 13.22
CA ASP A 95 11.19 7.31 11.80
C ASP A 95 10.36 8.44 11.19
N CYS A 96 9.55 9.16 11.99
CA CYS A 96 8.66 10.22 11.53
C CYS A 96 9.42 11.38 10.87
N GLY A 97 10.68 11.60 11.25
CA GLY A 97 11.58 12.60 10.65
C GLY A 97 12.18 12.18 9.30
N GLN A 98 12.03 10.92 8.89
CA GLN A 98 12.77 10.33 7.77
C GLN A 98 11.89 9.60 6.76
N ASN A 99 10.74 9.06 7.18
CA ASN A 99 9.90 8.22 6.36
C ASN A 99 9.20 9.01 5.23
N PRO A 100 9.49 8.72 3.95
CA PRO A 100 8.93 9.49 2.82
C PRO A 100 7.40 9.45 2.73
N LEU A 101 6.76 8.39 3.22
CA LEU A 101 5.30 8.24 3.23
C LEU A 101 4.64 9.15 4.29
N ILE A 102 5.39 9.51 5.34
CA ILE A 102 4.94 10.40 6.41
C ILE A 102 5.26 11.85 6.09
N LEU A 103 6.41 12.10 5.48
CA LEU A 103 6.89 13.43 5.08
C LEU A 103 6.14 14.03 3.87
N GLU A 104 5.03 13.40 3.44
CA GLU A 104 4.24 13.81 2.26
C GLU A 104 5.08 14.01 0.98
N LYS A 105 6.21 13.29 0.87
CA LYS A 105 7.10 13.37 -0.31
C LYS A 105 6.49 12.76 -1.56
N ILE A 106 5.42 11.98 -1.40
CA ILE A 106 4.64 11.44 -2.51
C ILE A 106 3.39 12.30 -2.66
N PRO A 107 3.23 13.02 -3.79
CA PRO A 107 2.07 13.85 -4.02
C PRO A 107 0.77 13.06 -3.86
N ASN A 108 -0.29 13.69 -3.37
CA ASN A 108 -1.65 13.16 -3.37
C ASN A 108 -1.88 11.81 -2.65
N ILE A 109 -0.89 11.24 -1.94
CA ILE A 109 -1.13 10.08 -1.07
C ILE A 109 -1.77 10.55 0.25
N LYS A 110 -2.82 9.84 0.65
CA LYS A 110 -3.42 9.94 1.98
C LYS A 110 -3.13 8.67 2.75
N ILE A 111 -2.62 8.80 3.97
CA ILE A 111 -2.35 7.68 4.87
C ILE A 111 -3.51 7.47 5.84
N ASN A 112 -3.57 6.29 6.45
CA ASN A 112 -4.59 5.94 7.45
C ASN A 112 -4.74 7.05 8.51
N PRO A 113 -5.97 7.50 8.86
CA PRO A 113 -6.16 8.65 9.75
C PRO A 113 -5.48 8.53 11.11
N MET A 114 -5.39 7.32 11.67
CA MET A 114 -4.68 7.08 12.93
C MET A 114 -3.18 7.38 12.80
N ILE A 115 -2.56 6.95 11.69
CA ILE A 115 -1.16 7.21 11.38
C ILE A 115 -0.94 8.70 11.13
N ALA A 116 -1.81 9.32 10.31
CA ALA A 116 -1.73 10.75 9.97
C ALA A 116 -1.77 11.64 11.22
N VAL A 117 -2.75 11.43 12.10
CA VAL A 117 -2.87 12.22 13.34
C VAL A 117 -1.69 11.97 14.28
N LEU A 118 -1.18 10.73 14.37
CA LEU A 118 -0.02 10.42 15.18
C LEU A 118 1.21 11.18 14.68
N ALA A 119 1.52 11.07 13.39
CA ALA A 119 2.64 11.76 12.76
C ALA A 119 2.51 13.28 12.91
N GLN A 120 1.34 13.85 12.63
CA GLN A 120 1.11 15.28 12.80
C GLN A 120 1.32 15.74 14.24
N THR A 121 0.89 14.94 15.22
CA THR A 121 1.12 15.27 16.63
C THR A 121 2.61 15.17 16.99
N ILE A 122 3.33 14.17 16.48
CA ILE A 122 4.79 14.06 16.65
C ILE A 122 5.51 15.32 16.13
N TRP A 123 5.11 15.79 14.95
CA TRP A 123 5.65 17.00 14.33
C TRP A 123 5.31 18.28 15.08
N ASN A 124 4.07 18.43 15.56
CA ASN A 124 3.65 19.62 16.32
C ASN A 124 4.44 19.82 17.62
N HIS A 125 4.99 18.74 18.18
CA HIS A 125 5.84 18.76 19.38
C HIS A 125 7.34 18.71 19.04
N ASN A 126 7.73 18.81 17.77
CA ASN A 126 9.10 18.76 17.26
C ASN A 126 9.92 17.54 17.72
N LEU A 127 9.25 16.44 18.08
CA LEU A 127 9.90 15.29 18.73
C LEU A 127 11.07 14.66 17.94
N PRO A 128 11.03 14.57 16.59
CA PRO A 128 12.14 13.98 15.84
C PRO A 128 13.46 14.75 15.95
N PHE A 129 13.42 16.03 16.34
CA PHE A 129 14.60 16.91 16.41
C PHE A 129 14.98 17.31 17.84
N LEU A 130 14.22 16.85 18.83
CA LEU A 130 14.52 17.19 20.21
C LEU A 130 15.76 16.43 20.71
N PRO A 131 16.75 17.12 21.29
CA PRO A 131 17.88 16.45 21.91
C PRO A 131 17.40 15.68 23.15
N VAL A 132 17.82 14.42 23.27
CA VAL A 132 17.47 13.55 24.41
C VAL A 132 18.34 13.84 25.65
N ASN A 133 19.26 14.79 25.53
CA ASN A 133 20.30 15.06 26.53
C ASN A 133 19.75 15.72 27.82
N ASP A 134 18.64 16.45 27.74
CA ASP A 134 17.88 16.92 28.91
C ASP A 134 16.64 16.04 29.11
N HIS A 135 16.81 15.01 29.94
CA HIS A 135 15.80 13.99 30.16
C HIS A 135 14.49 14.51 30.77
N ILE A 136 14.55 15.54 31.64
CA ILE A 136 13.37 16.08 32.32
C ILE A 136 12.53 16.87 31.31
N GLN A 137 13.18 17.72 30.53
CA GLN A 137 12.51 18.49 29.49
C GLN A 137 11.92 17.55 28.43
N TYR A 138 12.67 16.54 27.99
CA TYR A 138 12.22 15.57 27.00
C TYR A 138 11.02 14.75 27.49
N GLU A 139 11.04 14.23 28.73
CA GLU A 139 9.92 13.49 29.31
C GLU A 139 8.66 14.35 29.43
N SER A 140 8.81 15.62 29.83
CA SER A 140 7.70 16.57 29.86
C SER A 140 7.05 16.75 28.49
N ILE A 141 7.83 17.00 27.45
CA ILE A 141 7.29 17.19 26.09
C ILE A 141 6.61 15.92 25.58
N ILE A 142 7.18 14.74 25.85
CA ILE A 142 6.56 13.46 25.52
C ILE A 142 5.20 13.28 26.21
N ASN A 143 5.07 13.65 27.48
CA ASN A 143 3.80 13.59 28.19
C ASN A 143 2.75 14.53 27.57
N HIS A 144 3.15 15.74 27.14
CA HIS A 144 2.28 16.66 26.41
C HIS A 144 1.84 16.09 25.07
N PHE A 145 2.77 15.53 24.28
CA PHE A 145 2.48 14.82 23.04
C PHE A 145 1.44 13.70 23.23
N LEU A 146 1.64 12.84 24.24
CA LEU A 146 0.73 11.72 24.51
C LEU A 146 -0.67 12.18 24.89
N SER A 147 -0.77 13.27 25.66
CA SER A 147 -2.04 13.88 26.04
C SER A 147 -2.74 14.52 24.83
N ASP A 148 -2.02 15.35 24.06
CA ASP A 148 -2.54 16.02 22.87
C ASP A 148 -3.03 15.01 21.82
N PHE A 149 -2.24 13.96 21.55
CA PHE A 149 -2.67 12.89 20.64
C PHE A 149 -3.98 12.25 21.09
N LYS A 150 -4.13 11.94 22.39
CA LYS A 150 -5.37 11.37 22.94
C LYS A 150 -6.56 12.31 22.77
N VAL A 151 -6.38 13.62 22.96
CA VAL A 151 -7.44 14.60 22.74
C VAL A 151 -7.82 14.63 21.26
N ARG A 152 -6.84 14.72 20.34
CA ARG A 152 -7.08 14.78 18.89
C ARG A 152 -7.88 13.59 18.37
N ILE A 153 -7.57 12.37 18.82
CA ILE A 153 -8.30 11.17 18.40
C ILE A 153 -9.71 11.05 19.02
N THR A 154 -10.09 11.91 19.97
CA THR A 154 -11.46 11.93 20.52
C THR A 154 -12.38 12.92 19.81
N THR A 155 -11.82 13.78 18.95
CA THR A 155 -12.60 14.77 18.20
C THR A 155 -13.60 14.11 17.25
N ARG A 156 -14.74 14.78 17.02
CA ARG A 156 -15.78 14.31 16.11
C ARG A 156 -15.24 14.14 14.68
N ASP A 157 -14.40 15.05 14.23
CA ASP A 157 -13.85 15.06 12.88
C ASP A 157 -12.96 13.83 12.65
N PHE A 158 -12.03 13.56 13.56
CA PHE A 158 -11.20 12.36 13.50
C PHE A 158 -12.07 11.09 13.52
N GLN A 159 -13.02 10.98 14.46
CA GLN A 159 -13.86 9.80 14.59
C GLN A 159 -14.68 9.55 13.32
N THR A 160 -15.17 10.61 12.69
CA THR A 160 -15.92 10.53 11.42
C THR A 160 -15.01 10.07 10.29
N GLN A 161 -13.83 10.67 10.15
CA GLN A 161 -12.86 10.32 9.11
C GLN A 161 -12.36 8.87 9.26
N PHE A 162 -11.97 8.47 10.47
CA PHE A 162 -11.48 7.12 10.76
C PHE A 162 -12.56 6.07 10.56
N LYS A 163 -13.81 6.33 10.99
CA LYS A 163 -14.94 5.43 10.73
C LYS A 163 -15.25 5.33 9.23
N SER A 164 -15.22 6.44 8.50
CA SER A 164 -15.42 6.46 7.04
C SER A 164 -14.33 5.66 6.31
N TRP A 165 -13.07 5.86 6.72
CA TRP A 165 -11.92 5.11 6.19
C TRP A 165 -12.12 3.60 6.32
N ASN A 166 -12.41 3.13 7.54
CA ASN A 166 -12.61 1.73 7.84
C ASN A 166 -13.85 1.15 7.16
N THR A 167 -14.97 1.89 7.11
CA THR A 167 -16.19 1.45 6.42
C THR A 167 -15.94 1.22 4.93
N LYS A 168 -15.24 2.15 4.27
CA LYS A 168 -14.89 2.04 2.84
C LYS A 168 -13.92 0.89 2.58
N PHE A 169 -12.96 0.67 3.48
CA PHE A 169 -12.05 -0.47 3.40
C PHE A 169 -12.81 -1.81 3.51
N THR A 170 -13.67 -1.95 4.52
CA THR A 170 -14.52 -3.15 4.67
C THR A 170 -15.43 -3.36 3.46
N TYR A 171 -15.99 -2.29 2.90
CA TYR A 171 -16.80 -2.38 1.69
C TYR A 171 -16.01 -2.96 0.50
N VAL A 172 -14.84 -2.40 0.17
CA VAL A 172 -14.05 -2.90 -0.96
C VAL A 172 -13.53 -4.31 -0.72
N ASN A 173 -13.16 -4.63 0.53
CA ASN A 173 -12.74 -5.96 0.93
C ASN A 173 -13.85 -7.00 0.69
N ASN A 174 -15.08 -6.69 1.10
CA ASN A 174 -16.23 -7.56 0.87
C ASN A 174 -16.62 -7.67 -0.61
N GLN A 175 -16.43 -6.60 -1.39
CA GLN A 175 -16.65 -6.64 -2.84
C GLN A 175 -15.64 -7.56 -3.54
N TYR A 176 -14.37 -7.51 -3.12
CA TYR A 176 -13.34 -8.43 -3.59
C TYR A 176 -13.64 -9.88 -3.19
N ASP A 177 -14.07 -10.13 -1.94
CA ASP A 177 -14.42 -11.48 -1.51
C ASP A 177 -15.55 -12.06 -2.37
N ARG A 178 -16.62 -11.29 -2.61
CA ARG A 178 -17.71 -11.69 -3.52
C ARG A 178 -17.26 -11.86 -4.97
N PHE A 179 -16.25 -11.10 -5.40
CA PHE A 179 -15.67 -11.26 -6.72
C PHE A 179 -14.93 -12.60 -6.81
N MET A 180 -14.12 -12.94 -5.80
CA MET A 180 -13.41 -14.22 -5.73
C MET A 180 -14.36 -15.41 -5.58
N ASP A 181 -15.48 -15.27 -4.87
CA ASP A 181 -16.51 -16.31 -4.78
C ASP A 181 -17.04 -16.70 -6.17
N VAL A 182 -17.24 -15.70 -7.05
CA VAL A 182 -17.65 -15.93 -8.45
C VAL A 182 -16.55 -16.60 -9.26
N ILE A 183 -15.28 -16.22 -9.08
CA ILE A 183 -14.16 -16.90 -9.75
C ILE A 183 -14.12 -18.37 -9.32
N ALA A 184 -14.27 -18.65 -8.02
CA ALA A 184 -14.24 -19.98 -7.47
C ALA A 184 -15.44 -20.85 -7.85
N SER A 185 -16.60 -20.27 -8.17
CA SER A 185 -17.72 -21.04 -8.71
C SER A 185 -17.53 -21.45 -10.17
N GLU A 186 -16.68 -20.75 -10.91
CA GLU A 186 -16.46 -20.97 -12.34
C GLU A 186 -15.26 -21.88 -12.62
N THR A 187 -14.23 -21.82 -11.76
CA THR A 187 -13.06 -22.67 -11.92
C THR A 187 -12.30 -22.86 -10.61
N ASP A 188 -11.69 -24.05 -10.48
CA ASP A 188 -10.69 -24.30 -9.46
C ASP A 188 -9.31 -23.77 -9.85
N LEU A 189 -9.08 -23.45 -11.13
CA LEU A 189 -7.76 -23.18 -11.70
C LEU A 189 -7.75 -21.88 -12.52
N PHE A 190 -7.02 -20.87 -12.05
CA PHE A 190 -6.94 -19.58 -12.72
C PHE A 190 -5.58 -18.90 -12.60
N GLU A 191 -5.30 -17.96 -13.49
CA GLU A 191 -4.12 -17.09 -13.47
C GLU A 191 -4.52 -15.64 -13.21
N VAL A 192 -3.55 -14.86 -12.71
CA VAL A 192 -3.73 -13.43 -12.53
C VAL A 192 -2.64 -12.68 -13.27
N HIS A 193 -3.07 -11.87 -14.23
CA HIS A 193 -2.20 -11.06 -15.07
C HIS A 193 -2.44 -9.58 -14.79
N SER A 194 -1.44 -8.73 -15.01
CA SER A 194 -1.65 -7.29 -14.88
C SER A 194 -1.02 -6.48 -16.00
N LEU A 195 -1.69 -5.38 -16.34
CA LEU A 195 -1.23 -4.36 -17.28
C LEU A 195 -1.16 -3.03 -16.53
N VAL A 196 -0.03 -2.34 -16.62
CA VAL A 196 0.13 -0.99 -16.08
C VAL A 196 -0.10 0.03 -17.17
N ILE A 197 -1.00 0.97 -16.92
CA ILE A 197 -1.21 2.16 -17.74
C ILE A 197 -0.70 3.32 -16.89
N GLN A 198 0.34 4.01 -17.35
CA GLN A 198 1.04 5.03 -16.57
C GLN A 198 1.11 6.34 -17.33
N ARG A 199 0.89 7.43 -16.59
CA ARG A 199 1.24 8.80 -17.00
C ARG A 199 2.52 9.17 -16.27
N LYS A 200 3.63 9.25 -17.01
CA LYS A 200 4.96 9.54 -16.48
C LYS A 200 5.08 11.04 -16.18
N LYS A 201 5.77 11.37 -15.08
CA LYS A 201 6.32 12.70 -14.86
C LYS A 201 7.78 12.72 -15.30
N VAL A 202 8.13 13.65 -16.18
CA VAL A 202 9.52 13.89 -16.58
C VAL A 202 10.08 14.96 -15.65
N ASN A 203 11.16 14.65 -14.92
CA ASN A 203 11.74 15.55 -13.92
C ASN A 203 10.73 16.04 -12.86
N GLY A 204 9.77 15.19 -12.47
CA GLY A 204 8.77 15.53 -11.45
C GLY A 204 7.63 16.43 -11.94
N LEU A 205 7.54 16.71 -13.25
CA LEU A 205 6.48 17.50 -13.85
C LEU A 205 5.76 16.73 -14.96
N TYR A 206 4.46 16.98 -15.12
CA TYR A 206 3.73 16.57 -16.32
C TYR A 206 4.05 17.53 -17.47
N PRO A 207 3.95 17.09 -18.74
CA PRO A 207 4.01 17.98 -19.90
C PRO A 207 3.04 19.15 -19.73
N GLN A 208 3.47 20.35 -20.14
CA GLN A 208 2.73 21.61 -20.06
C GLN A 208 2.29 22.06 -21.45
N PHE A 209 1.37 23.03 -21.51
CA PHE A 209 0.88 23.58 -22.77
C PHE A 209 2.04 24.02 -23.68
N GLY A 210 2.10 23.45 -24.89
CA GLY A 210 3.20 23.64 -25.84
C GLY A 210 4.16 22.45 -25.97
N ASP A 211 4.14 21.51 -25.02
CA ASP A 211 4.93 20.28 -25.10
C ASP A 211 4.27 19.23 -26.02
N GLU A 212 5.08 18.40 -26.69
CA GLU A 212 4.65 17.37 -27.65
C GLU A 212 3.61 16.37 -27.09
N HIS A 213 3.61 16.15 -25.77
CA HIS A 213 2.73 15.20 -25.10
C HIS A 213 1.76 15.84 -24.10
N PHE A 214 1.52 17.16 -24.21
CA PHE A 214 0.51 17.84 -23.42
C PHE A 214 -0.90 17.37 -23.77
N ILE A 215 -1.70 17.10 -22.74
CA ILE A 215 -3.11 16.78 -22.86
C ILE A 215 -3.81 17.63 -21.80
N ASP A 216 -4.80 18.42 -22.22
CA ASP A 216 -5.60 19.29 -21.35
C ASP A 216 -6.64 18.48 -20.56
N GLN A 217 -6.14 17.56 -19.74
CA GLN A 217 -6.91 16.64 -18.90
C GLN A 217 -6.10 16.28 -17.65
N LEU A 218 -6.80 15.89 -16.58
CA LEU A 218 -6.11 15.34 -15.40
C LEU A 218 -5.49 13.98 -15.74
N ALA A 219 -4.35 13.65 -15.12
CA ALA A 219 -3.68 12.37 -15.35
C ALA A 219 -4.62 11.17 -15.13
N LYS A 220 -5.42 11.19 -14.05
CA LYS A 220 -6.47 10.17 -13.81
C LYS A 220 -7.45 10.00 -14.98
N GLU A 221 -7.81 11.06 -15.69
CA GLU A 221 -8.76 11.03 -16.81
C GLU A 221 -8.10 10.40 -18.03
N ILE A 222 -6.85 10.81 -18.33
CA ILE A 222 -6.02 10.22 -19.38
C ILE A 222 -5.87 8.71 -19.17
N LEU A 223 -5.60 8.29 -17.92
CA LEU A 223 -5.47 6.88 -17.56
C LEU A 223 -6.78 6.10 -17.80
N ILE A 224 -7.91 6.66 -17.37
CA ILE A 224 -9.24 6.06 -17.57
C ILE A 224 -9.56 5.95 -19.07
N ASP A 225 -9.30 7.00 -19.85
CA ASP A 225 -9.59 7.02 -21.28
C ASP A 225 -8.72 6.03 -22.06
N LYS A 226 -7.46 5.83 -21.64
CA LYS A 226 -6.61 4.75 -22.17
C LYS A 226 -7.06 3.35 -21.72
N ALA A 227 -7.59 3.19 -20.52
CA ALA A 227 -8.03 1.89 -20.00
C ALA A 227 -9.34 1.39 -20.63
N LYS A 228 -10.31 2.27 -20.88
CA LYS A 228 -11.62 1.93 -21.45
C LYS A 228 -11.55 1.04 -22.71
N PRO A 229 -10.79 1.37 -23.77
CA PRO A 229 -10.74 0.53 -24.96
C PRO A 229 -10.11 -0.85 -24.70
N ILE A 230 -9.12 -0.93 -23.79
CA ILE A 230 -8.47 -2.18 -23.40
C ILE A 230 -9.47 -3.10 -22.68
N ILE A 231 -10.13 -2.58 -21.64
CA ILE A 231 -11.15 -3.30 -20.88
C ILE A 231 -12.26 -3.80 -21.82
N LYS A 232 -12.74 -2.92 -22.72
CA LYS A 232 -13.77 -3.27 -23.69
C LYS A 232 -13.33 -4.41 -24.62
N ARG A 233 -12.13 -4.32 -25.20
CA ARG A 233 -11.58 -5.33 -26.12
C ARG A 233 -11.45 -6.69 -25.44
N VAL A 234 -10.82 -6.72 -24.27
CA VAL A 234 -10.60 -7.95 -23.49
C VAL A 234 -11.95 -8.57 -23.08
N TRP A 235 -12.88 -7.77 -22.56
CA TRP A 235 -14.17 -8.29 -22.09
C TRP A 235 -15.08 -8.79 -23.23
N GLN A 236 -15.04 -8.14 -24.39
CA GLN A 236 -15.78 -8.58 -25.58
C GLN A 236 -15.26 -9.91 -26.11
N ASN A 237 -13.95 -10.15 -26.02
CA ASN A 237 -13.32 -11.40 -26.46
C ASN A 237 -13.19 -12.46 -25.34
N ARG A 238 -13.88 -12.27 -24.21
CA ARG A 238 -13.68 -13.10 -22.99
C ARG A 238 -13.84 -14.61 -23.18
N LYS A 239 -14.69 -15.01 -24.14
CA LYS A 239 -14.91 -16.44 -24.45
C LYS A 239 -13.70 -17.11 -25.11
N ASN A 240 -12.84 -16.33 -25.75
CA ASN A 240 -11.65 -16.83 -26.44
C ASN A 240 -10.39 -16.61 -25.59
N ASN A 241 -10.34 -15.52 -24.82
CA ASN A 241 -9.21 -15.20 -23.95
C ASN A 241 -9.35 -15.69 -22.50
N ASP A 242 -10.43 -16.44 -22.21
CA ASP A 242 -10.70 -17.09 -20.94
C ASP A 242 -10.77 -16.13 -19.72
N VAL A 243 -10.97 -14.83 -19.92
CA VAL A 243 -11.08 -13.85 -18.83
C VAL A 243 -12.39 -14.00 -18.06
N LEU A 244 -12.25 -14.20 -16.74
CA LEU A 244 -13.33 -14.34 -15.77
C LEU A 244 -13.69 -13.01 -15.10
N GLY A 245 -12.74 -12.08 -14.99
CA GLY A 245 -12.96 -10.82 -14.30
C GLY A 245 -11.84 -9.81 -14.50
N ILE A 246 -12.19 -8.54 -14.37
CA ILE A 246 -11.27 -7.41 -14.52
C ILE A 246 -11.43 -6.48 -13.33
N LEU A 247 -10.32 -6.22 -12.65
CA LEU A 247 -10.21 -5.18 -11.62
C LEU A 247 -9.31 -4.06 -12.14
N SER A 248 -9.51 -2.86 -11.60
CA SER A 248 -8.56 -1.76 -11.75
C SER A 248 -8.06 -1.29 -10.38
N LYS A 249 -6.82 -0.82 -10.31
CA LYS A 249 -6.21 -0.26 -9.11
C LYS A 249 -5.39 0.98 -9.45
N ARG A 250 -5.64 2.07 -8.73
CA ARG A 250 -4.81 3.29 -8.80
C ARG A 250 -3.57 3.15 -7.93
N GLU A 251 -2.43 3.55 -8.48
CA GLU A 251 -1.09 3.53 -7.88
C GLU A 251 -0.37 4.83 -8.20
N MET A 252 0.61 5.20 -7.36
CA MET A 252 1.44 6.38 -7.58
C MET A 252 2.82 6.18 -6.99
N ASN A 253 3.84 6.59 -7.74
CA ASN A 253 5.23 6.47 -7.31
C ASN A 253 5.77 7.77 -6.70
N ILE A 254 6.97 7.70 -6.13
CA ILE A 254 7.64 8.82 -5.49
C ILE A 254 7.93 10.00 -6.42
N PHE A 255 8.02 9.75 -7.73
CA PHE A 255 8.18 10.79 -8.74
C PHE A 255 6.86 11.46 -9.10
N GLY A 256 5.74 11.02 -8.51
CA GLY A 256 4.40 11.51 -8.77
C GLY A 256 3.81 11.04 -10.09
N SER A 257 4.37 9.99 -10.71
CA SER A 257 3.74 9.34 -11.87
C SER A 257 2.55 8.52 -11.41
N GLU A 258 1.42 8.70 -12.07
CA GLU A 258 0.17 8.00 -11.76
C GLU A 258 0.04 6.74 -12.63
N THR A 259 -0.41 5.65 -12.02
CA THR A 259 -0.62 4.37 -12.68
C THR A 259 -2.03 3.86 -12.40
N LEU A 260 -2.71 3.43 -13.46
CA LEU A 260 -3.90 2.61 -13.38
C LEU A 260 -3.52 1.19 -13.81
N ARG A 261 -3.47 0.28 -12.84
CA ARG A 261 -3.22 -1.13 -13.10
C ARG A 261 -4.54 -1.81 -13.42
N LEU A 262 -4.61 -2.48 -14.57
CA LEU A 262 -5.66 -3.45 -14.86
C LEU A 262 -5.18 -4.84 -14.43
N ILE A 263 -6.05 -5.58 -13.76
CA ILE A 263 -5.76 -6.91 -13.21
C ILE A 263 -6.81 -7.87 -13.78
N PHE A 264 -6.34 -8.89 -14.48
CA PHE A 264 -7.17 -9.84 -15.21
C PHE A 264 -7.10 -11.19 -14.51
N PHE A 265 -8.27 -11.75 -14.19
CA PHE A 265 -8.41 -13.12 -13.71
C PHE A 265 -8.80 -13.99 -14.90
N VAL A 266 -7.99 -15.00 -15.20
CA VAL A 266 -8.09 -15.80 -16.43
C VAL A 266 -8.20 -17.26 -16.07
N GLN A 267 -9.22 -17.95 -16.59
CA GLN A 267 -9.38 -19.38 -16.41
C GLN A 267 -8.21 -20.12 -17.08
N LYS A 268 -7.69 -21.14 -16.41
CA LYS A 268 -6.68 -22.04 -16.99
C LYS A 268 -7.26 -23.44 -17.07
N LYS A 269 -6.98 -24.16 -18.16
CA LYS A 269 -7.57 -25.49 -18.42
C LYS A 269 -6.76 -26.65 -17.86
N SER A 270 -5.44 -26.50 -17.78
CA SER A 270 -4.54 -27.48 -17.18
C SER A 270 -3.41 -26.77 -16.44
N SER A 271 -2.68 -27.49 -15.59
CA SER A 271 -1.47 -27.00 -14.94
C SER A 271 -0.27 -26.86 -15.87
N ASP A 272 -0.44 -27.23 -17.15
CA ASP A 272 0.66 -27.25 -18.10
C ASP A 272 1.17 -25.84 -18.37
N TRP A 273 2.46 -25.81 -18.69
CA TRP A 273 3.18 -24.61 -19.04
C TRP A 273 2.68 -24.07 -20.39
N GLN A 274 2.47 -22.76 -20.45
CA GLN A 274 2.18 -22.03 -21.68
C GLN A 274 2.79 -20.63 -21.56
N ASP A 275 3.56 -20.21 -22.57
CA ASP A 275 4.07 -18.83 -22.62
C ASP A 275 2.88 -17.87 -22.67
N PHE A 276 2.88 -16.85 -21.81
CA PHE A 276 1.83 -15.83 -21.81
C PHE A 276 1.70 -15.13 -23.17
N ARG A 277 2.79 -14.98 -23.93
CA ARG A 277 2.79 -14.40 -25.28
C ARG A 277 1.98 -15.22 -26.29
N GLU A 278 1.80 -16.51 -26.02
CA GLU A 278 0.99 -17.41 -26.85
C GLU A 278 -0.49 -17.38 -26.44
N SER A 279 -0.85 -16.66 -25.37
CA SER A 279 -2.23 -16.56 -24.92
C SER A 279 -3.07 -15.60 -25.78
N ASN A 280 -4.36 -15.90 -25.88
CA ASN A 280 -5.34 -15.02 -26.51
C ASN A 280 -5.47 -13.68 -25.74
N LEU A 281 -5.23 -13.66 -24.43
CA LEU A 281 -5.21 -12.42 -23.65
C LEU A 281 -4.06 -11.51 -24.09
N TYR A 282 -2.85 -12.04 -24.28
CA TYR A 282 -1.72 -11.25 -24.77
C TYR A 282 -2.03 -10.66 -26.15
N THR A 283 -2.63 -11.44 -27.05
CA THR A 283 -3.05 -10.97 -28.38
C THR A 283 -4.04 -9.79 -28.29
N ASP A 284 -4.93 -9.78 -27.29
CA ASP A 284 -5.84 -8.65 -27.07
C ASP A 284 -5.16 -7.43 -26.43
N LEU A 285 -4.09 -7.63 -25.66
CA LEU A 285 -3.37 -6.56 -24.96
C LEU A 285 -2.28 -5.90 -25.80
N GLN A 286 -1.54 -6.68 -26.59
CA GLN A 286 -0.36 -6.24 -27.34
C GLN A 286 -0.60 -4.99 -28.21
N PRO A 287 -1.74 -4.82 -28.91
CA PRO A 287 -1.99 -3.63 -29.73
C PRO A 287 -2.04 -2.32 -28.94
N PHE A 288 -2.19 -2.39 -27.61
CA PHE A 288 -2.28 -1.22 -26.74
C PHE A 288 -0.96 -0.86 -26.06
N PHE A 289 0.12 -1.61 -26.29
CA PHE A 289 1.41 -1.31 -25.69
C PHE A 289 1.96 0.02 -26.20
N ILE A 290 2.41 0.84 -25.26
CA ILE A 290 2.96 2.17 -25.51
C ILE A 290 4.18 2.31 -24.63
N ASP A 291 5.27 2.82 -25.19
CA ASP A 291 6.39 3.30 -24.39
C ASP A 291 6.93 4.59 -25.02
N ASP A 292 6.40 5.71 -24.55
CA ASP A 292 6.82 7.04 -24.93
C ASP A 292 7.29 7.82 -23.68
N ALA A 293 7.74 9.07 -23.88
CA ALA A 293 8.30 9.88 -22.80
C ALA A 293 7.28 10.21 -21.69
N ALA A 294 5.99 10.30 -22.02
CA ALA A 294 4.94 10.75 -21.11
C ALA A 294 3.95 9.65 -20.72
N ASN A 295 3.88 8.55 -21.46
CA ASN A 295 2.96 7.44 -21.25
C ASN A 295 3.68 6.10 -21.35
N CYS A 296 3.22 5.14 -20.55
CA CYS A 296 3.58 3.75 -20.71
C CYS A 296 2.34 2.87 -20.56
N VAL A 297 2.17 1.93 -21.47
CA VAL A 297 1.23 0.82 -21.35
C VAL A 297 2.02 -0.44 -21.56
N ALA A 298 2.22 -1.22 -20.50
CA ALA A 298 3.06 -2.40 -20.52
C ALA A 298 2.52 -3.46 -19.56
N LEU A 299 3.03 -4.67 -19.67
CA LEU A 299 2.76 -5.71 -18.68
C LEU A 299 3.30 -5.25 -17.33
N GLY A 300 2.44 -5.32 -16.31
CA GLY A 300 2.78 -4.99 -14.94
C GLY A 300 3.01 -6.25 -14.12
N MET A 301 3.87 -6.18 -13.11
CA MET A 301 4.07 -7.30 -12.20
C MET A 301 2.97 -7.35 -11.13
N ILE A 302 2.42 -8.54 -10.90
CA ILE A 302 1.64 -8.88 -9.70
C ILE A 302 2.35 -10.04 -9.01
N SER A 303 2.64 -9.93 -7.72
CA SER A 303 3.37 -11.01 -7.07
C SER A 303 2.42 -12.18 -6.86
N SER A 304 2.74 -13.30 -7.50
CA SER A 304 2.20 -14.60 -7.17
C SER A 304 3.26 -15.30 -6.31
N MET A 305 2.85 -15.85 -5.17
CA MET A 305 3.69 -16.82 -4.47
C MET A 305 3.60 -18.13 -5.23
N ASN A 306 4.67 -18.60 -5.86
CA ASN A 306 4.76 -20.00 -6.28
C ASN A 306 5.17 -20.86 -5.08
N ALA A 307 4.81 -22.15 -5.11
CA ALA A 307 4.99 -23.16 -4.05
C ALA A 307 6.35 -23.10 -3.30
N GLY A 308 6.46 -22.17 -2.33
CA GLY A 308 7.63 -22.04 -1.45
C GLY A 308 8.84 -21.27 -1.99
N VAL A 309 8.75 -20.58 -3.13
CA VAL A 309 9.87 -19.78 -3.68
C VAL A 309 9.46 -18.29 -3.72
N PHE A 310 10.39 -17.40 -3.37
CA PHE A 310 10.23 -15.94 -3.42
C PHE A 310 9.51 -15.48 -4.70
N PRO A 311 8.78 -14.34 -4.69
CA PRO A 311 8.15 -13.79 -5.89
C PRO A 311 9.24 -13.45 -6.92
N LEU A 312 9.48 -14.40 -7.83
CA LEU A 312 10.38 -14.24 -8.96
C LEU A 312 9.56 -13.72 -10.14
N TYR A 313 10.22 -12.89 -10.94
CA TYR A 313 9.73 -12.10 -12.06
C TYR A 313 8.63 -12.76 -12.92
N GLN A 314 7.89 -11.92 -13.65
CA GLN A 314 6.87 -12.26 -14.67
C GLN A 314 7.33 -13.18 -15.83
N SER A 315 8.49 -13.80 -15.72
CA SER A 315 9.07 -14.77 -16.65
C SER A 315 9.06 -16.21 -16.09
N GLN A 316 8.21 -16.51 -15.11
CA GLN A 316 7.92 -17.90 -14.76
C GLN A 316 6.43 -18.17 -14.91
N GLU A 317 6.11 -18.84 -16.02
CA GLU A 317 4.78 -19.24 -16.46
C GLU A 317 4.19 -20.41 -15.62
N HIS A 318 4.36 -20.32 -14.30
CA HIS A 318 3.80 -21.21 -13.26
C HIS A 318 2.92 -20.47 -12.25
N ASN A 319 2.66 -19.17 -12.47
CA ASN A 319 1.87 -18.31 -11.59
C ASN A 319 0.36 -18.52 -11.77
N TYR A 320 -0.13 -19.70 -11.39
CA TYR A 320 -1.57 -20.00 -11.33
C TYR A 320 -2.01 -20.34 -9.90
N TYR A 321 -3.28 -20.13 -9.62
CA TYR A 321 -3.97 -20.49 -8.40
C TYR A 321 -4.82 -21.73 -8.69
N ASP A 322 -4.60 -22.78 -7.91
CA ASP A 322 -5.42 -23.98 -7.90
C ASP A 322 -5.99 -24.15 -6.50
N HIS A 323 -7.32 -24.14 -6.37
CA HIS A 323 -8.00 -24.30 -5.09
C HIS A 323 -7.70 -25.64 -4.40
N ASN A 324 -7.20 -26.62 -5.13
CA ASN A 324 -6.80 -27.93 -4.60
C ASN A 324 -5.33 -27.99 -4.18
N GLN A 325 -4.53 -26.95 -4.45
CA GLN A 325 -3.12 -26.91 -4.06
C GLN A 325 -2.91 -26.60 -2.57
N LEU A 326 -1.85 -27.19 -2.01
CA LEU A 326 -1.37 -26.84 -0.68
C LEU A 326 -1.04 -25.35 -0.59
N TYR A 327 -1.41 -24.74 0.52
CA TYR A 327 -1.18 -23.32 0.83
C TYR A 327 -1.87 -22.31 -0.10
N VAL A 328 -2.85 -22.73 -0.92
CA VAL A 328 -3.59 -21.79 -1.78
C VAL A 328 -4.27 -20.68 -0.97
N GLY A 329 -4.75 -20.97 0.24
CA GLY A 329 -5.35 -19.98 1.13
C GLY A 329 -4.39 -18.84 1.47
N GLU A 330 -3.15 -19.13 1.83
CA GLU A 330 -2.11 -18.14 2.09
C GLU A 330 -1.76 -17.36 0.82
N ARG A 331 -1.68 -18.02 -0.33
CA ARG A 331 -1.40 -17.36 -1.63
C ARG A 331 -2.50 -16.37 -2.00
N LEU A 332 -3.76 -16.76 -1.82
CA LEU A 332 -4.93 -15.90 -2.05
C LEU A 332 -4.97 -14.72 -1.07
N LYS A 333 -4.54 -14.91 0.19
CA LYS A 333 -4.38 -13.80 1.14
C LYS A 333 -3.32 -12.80 0.69
N VAL A 334 -2.18 -13.26 0.16
CA VAL A 334 -1.16 -12.36 -0.39
C VAL A 334 -1.73 -11.59 -1.58
N LEU A 335 -2.40 -12.27 -2.52
CA LEU A 335 -3.06 -11.61 -3.65
C LEU A 335 -4.06 -10.54 -3.19
N LYS A 336 -4.95 -10.89 -2.26
CA LYS A 336 -5.92 -9.98 -1.64
C LYS A 336 -5.23 -8.78 -0.99
N ALA A 337 -4.13 -9.01 -0.27
CA ALA A 337 -3.38 -7.95 0.39
C ALA A 337 -2.76 -6.95 -0.59
N GLN A 338 -2.27 -7.42 -1.73
CA GLN A 338 -1.75 -6.56 -2.81
C GLN A 338 -2.85 -5.77 -3.49
N ILE A 339 -3.98 -6.42 -3.78
CA ILE A 339 -5.09 -5.79 -4.49
C ILE A 339 -5.82 -4.82 -3.57
N VAL A 340 -6.45 -5.29 -2.49
CA VAL A 340 -7.28 -4.45 -1.61
C VAL A 340 -6.61 -4.09 -0.29
N GLY A 341 -5.71 -4.92 0.24
CA GLY A 341 -5.10 -4.69 1.56
C GLY A 341 -4.35 -3.36 1.69
N SER A 342 -3.74 -2.88 0.60
CA SER A 342 -3.03 -1.59 0.59
C SER A 342 -3.95 -0.39 0.90
N ASP A 343 -5.25 -0.47 0.58
CA ASP A 343 -6.25 0.60 0.83
C ASP A 343 -6.56 0.82 2.31
N PHE A 344 -6.14 -0.11 3.18
CA PHE A 344 -6.16 0.10 4.63
C PHE A 344 -5.11 1.12 5.06
N TRP A 345 -3.95 1.13 4.41
CA TRP A 345 -2.79 1.92 4.79
C TRP A 345 -2.74 3.26 4.06
N ILE A 346 -2.92 3.24 2.74
CA ILE A 346 -2.79 4.42 1.87
C ILE A 346 -3.90 4.48 0.81
N ARG A 347 -4.26 5.70 0.38
CA ARG A 347 -5.20 6.01 -0.71
C ARG A 347 -4.67 7.17 -1.56
N ILE A 348 -5.25 7.40 -2.73
CA ILE A 348 -4.79 8.41 -3.71
C ILE A 348 -5.87 9.47 -3.94
N ASP A 349 -5.45 10.73 -3.92
CA ASP A 349 -6.22 11.98 -4.02
C ASP A 349 -7.17 12.21 -2.85
N ASP A 350 -8.06 11.25 -2.62
CA ASP A 350 -9.16 11.33 -1.68
C ASP A 350 -9.14 10.16 -0.68
N HIS A 351 -10.16 10.13 0.17
CA HIS A 351 -10.37 9.03 1.11
C HIS A 351 -11.16 7.86 0.48
N ASN A 352 -11.22 7.73 -0.84
CA ASN A 352 -11.88 6.59 -1.50
C ASN A 352 -10.88 5.47 -1.81
N PRO A 353 -11.33 4.20 -1.79
CA PRO A 353 -10.50 3.07 -2.18
C PRO A 353 -9.89 3.26 -3.59
N THR A 354 -8.69 2.71 -3.80
CA THR A 354 -8.02 2.77 -5.10
C THR A 354 -8.43 1.66 -6.04
N VAL A 355 -9.11 0.63 -5.53
CA VAL A 355 -9.57 -0.53 -6.29
C VAL A 355 -11.01 -0.37 -6.78
N ARG A 356 -11.27 -0.83 -8.00
CA ARG A 356 -12.61 -0.96 -8.58
C ARG A 356 -12.76 -2.28 -9.33
N ILE A 357 -13.93 -2.90 -9.21
CA ILE A 357 -14.32 -4.02 -10.07
C ILE A 357 -14.82 -3.40 -11.38
N GLU A 358 -14.15 -3.68 -12.49
CA GLU A 358 -14.54 -3.20 -13.82
C GLU A 358 -15.58 -4.12 -14.44
N HIS A 359 -15.32 -5.42 -14.39
CA HIS A 359 -16.22 -6.46 -14.88
C HIS A 359 -16.06 -7.76 -14.09
N LYS A 360 -17.14 -8.53 -13.98
CA LYS A 360 -17.18 -9.86 -13.39
C LYS A 360 -18.28 -10.69 -14.05
N LEU A 361 -18.19 -12.01 -13.94
CA LEU A 361 -19.28 -12.93 -14.27
C LEU A 361 -20.46 -12.71 -13.30
N TYR A 362 -21.68 -13.03 -13.76
CA TYR A 362 -22.94 -12.74 -13.06
C TYR A 362 -23.61 -14.00 -12.55
#